data_AF-A0A936Z5X3-F1
#
_entry.id   AF-A0A936Z5X3-F1
#
_cell.length_a   1.000
_cell.length_b   1.000
_cell.length_c   1.000
_cell.angle_alpha   90.00
_cell.angle_beta   90.00
_cell.angle_gamma   90.00
#
_symmetry.space_group_name_H-M   'P 1'
#
loop_
_entity.id
_entity.type
_entity.pdbx_description
1 polymer ?
#
loop_
_entity_poly.entity_id
_entity_poly.type
_entity_poly.pdbx_seq_one_letter_code
_entity_poly.pdbx_strand_id
1 'polypeptide(L)'
;MSNLRFARRFAPDTPSDVIAWLEARARADLSRLDEEFRAKEGFLLGSTISIADIACCSYLFWPEQTGLDYRAWPHVAGWLERIQALPGWAHPYVLLD
;
A
#
# COMPACT_ATOMS: atom_id res chain seq x y z
N MET A 1 -6.08 -3.17 1.51
CA MET A 1 -5.69 -2.85 0.12
C MET A 1 -5.95 -3.98 -0.89
N SER A 2 -5.46 -5.21 -0.65
CA SER A 2 -5.67 -6.38 -1.52
C SER A 2 -7.13 -6.61 -1.92
N ASN A 3 -8.07 -6.55 -0.98
CA ASN A 3 -9.50 -6.80 -1.22
C ASN A 3 -10.14 -5.75 -2.15
N LEU A 4 -9.83 -4.46 -1.95
CA LEU A 4 -10.33 -3.38 -2.81
C LEU A 4 -9.80 -3.51 -4.24
N ARG A 5 -8.50 -3.78 -4.37
CA ARG A 5 -7.85 -4.06 -5.66
C ARG A 5 -8.54 -5.23 -6.35
N PHE A 6 -8.78 -6.33 -5.62
CA PHE A 6 -9.43 -7.51 -6.19
C PHE A 6 -10.83 -7.20 -6.70
N ALA A 7 -11.66 -6.57 -5.85
CA ALA A 7 -13.01 -6.16 -6.21
C ALA A 7 -13.03 -5.27 -7.47
N ARG A 8 -12.15 -4.26 -7.53
CA ARG A 8 -12.11 -3.32 -8.67
C ARG A 8 -11.53 -3.91 -9.94
N ARG A 9 -10.52 -4.79 -9.85
CA ARG A 9 -9.73 -5.24 -11.01
C ARG A 9 -10.14 -6.59 -11.57
N PHE A 10 -10.64 -7.49 -10.72
CA PHE A 10 -10.83 -8.91 -11.04
C PHE A 10 -12.25 -9.41 -10.79
N ALA A 11 -13.11 -8.65 -10.10
CA ALA A 11 -14.50 -9.02 -9.83
C ALA A 11 -15.48 -7.90 -10.24
N PRO A 12 -15.69 -7.68 -11.56
CA PRO A 12 -16.48 -6.56 -12.07
C PRO A 12 -17.93 -6.53 -11.57
N ASP A 13 -18.48 -7.68 -11.19
CA ASP A 13 -19.84 -7.80 -10.66
C ASP A 13 -19.95 -7.50 -9.15
N THR A 14 -18.87 -7.04 -8.50
CA THR A 14 -18.90 -6.68 -7.08
C THR A 14 -19.88 -5.52 -6.86
N PRO A 15 -20.88 -5.67 -5.97
CA PRO A 15 -21.82 -4.60 -5.66
C PRO A 15 -21.14 -3.30 -5.21
N SER A 16 -21.69 -2.16 -5.63
CA SER A 16 -21.07 -0.84 -5.39
C SER A 16 -20.96 -0.47 -3.92
N ASP A 17 -21.91 -0.91 -3.09
CA ASP A 17 -21.89 -0.76 -1.63
C ASP A 17 -20.76 -1.56 -0.97
N VAL A 18 -20.50 -2.78 -1.47
CA VAL A 18 -19.34 -3.59 -1.05
C VAL A 18 -18.04 -2.90 -1.45
N ILE A 19 -17.95 -2.36 -2.67
CA ILE A 19 -16.77 -1.58 -3.10
C ILE A 19 -16.55 -0.36 -2.19
N ALA A 20 -17.62 0.38 -1.88
CA ALA A 20 -17.55 1.55 -0.99
C ALA A 20 -17.07 1.18 0.42
N TRP A 21 -17.57 0.07 0.97
CA TRP A 21 -17.13 -0.45 2.26
C TRP A 21 -15.66 -0.88 2.25
N LEU A 22 -15.22 -1.58 1.20
CA LEU A 22 -13.82 -1.97 1.01
C LEU A 22 -12.91 -0.75 0.88
N GLU A 23 -13.35 0.30 0.19
CA GLU A 23 -12.61 1.56 0.08
C GLU A 23 -12.48 2.24 1.45
N ALA A 24 -13.59 2.37 2.20
CA ALA A 24 -13.56 2.97 3.54
C ALA A 24 -12.56 2.24 4.46
N ARG A 25 -12.54 0.90 4.41
CA ARG A 25 -11.55 0.11 5.15
C ARG A 25 -10.12 0.35 4.68
N ALA A 26 -9.87 0.34 3.37
CA ALA A 26 -8.53 0.59 2.83
C ALA A 26 -8.00 1.97 3.23
N ARG A 27 -8.86 3.00 3.21
CA ARG A 27 -8.53 4.35 3.68
C ARG A 27 -8.21 4.37 5.17
N ALA A 28 -9.00 3.69 6.00
CA ALA A 28 -8.75 3.60 7.44
C ALA A 28 -7.41 2.92 7.76
N ASP A 29 -7.10 1.82 7.06
CA ASP A 29 -5.82 1.11 7.20
C ASP A 29 -4.64 2.01 6.81
N LEU A 30 -4.74 2.73 5.68
CA LEU A 30 -3.71 3.67 5.23
C LEU A 30 -3.54 4.85 6.20
N SER A 31 -4.64 5.41 6.72
CA SER A 31 -4.57 6.48 7.71
C SER A 31 -3.91 6.03 9.01
N ARG A 32 -4.18 4.80 9.46
CA ARG A 32 -3.47 4.23 10.62
C ARG A 32 -1.98 4.08 10.33
N LEU A 33 -1.63 3.53 9.18
CA LEU A 33 -0.23 3.32 8.81
C LEU A 33 0.53 4.64 8.66
N ASP A 34 -0.10 5.67 8.10
CA ASP A 34 0.47 7.01 8.00
C ASP A 34 0.74 7.63 9.37
N GLU A 35 -0.19 7.44 10.32
CA GLU A 35 -0.01 7.87 11.70
C GLU A 35 1.16 7.13 12.38
N GLU A 36 1.32 5.83 12.15
CA GLU A 36 2.48 5.08 12.65
C GLU A 36 3.81 5.67 12.17
N PHE A 37 3.85 6.18 10.93
CA PHE A 37 5.04 6.80 10.36
C PHE A 37 5.21 8.28 10.69
N ARG A 38 4.25 8.93 11.37
CA ARG A 38 4.36 10.34 11.78
C ARG A 38 5.58 10.58 12.69
N ALA A 39 5.87 9.63 13.58
CA ALA A 39 6.97 9.74 14.56
C ALA A 39 8.13 8.77 14.27
N LYS A 40 8.07 7.99 13.18
CA LYS A 40 9.10 6.99 12.84
C LYS A 40 9.92 7.47 11.66
N GLU A 41 11.23 7.50 11.85
CA GLU A 41 12.18 7.66 10.75
C GLU A 41 12.69 6.29 10.30
N GLY A 42 12.54 5.96 9.02
CA GLY A 42 12.97 4.69 8.43
C GLY A 42 11.82 3.73 8.10
N PHE A 43 11.84 2.57 8.74
CA PHE A 43 11.00 1.40 8.49
C PHE A 43 10.14 1.06 9.72
N LEU A 44 9.24 0.08 9.60
CA LEU A 44 8.27 -0.24 10.66
C LEU A 44 8.89 -0.55 12.03
N LEU A 45 10.06 -1.21 12.03
CA LEU A 45 10.76 -1.65 13.24
C LEU A 45 12.05 -0.88 13.54
N GLY A 46 12.31 0.25 12.86
CA GLY A 46 13.48 1.10 13.08
C GLY A 46 14.18 1.50 11.78
N SER A 47 15.51 1.66 11.83
CA SER A 47 16.29 2.20 10.71
C SER A 47 16.61 1.20 9.59
N THR A 48 16.35 -0.09 9.81
CA THR A 48 16.64 -1.16 8.83
C THR A 48 15.35 -1.84 8.40
N ILE A 49 15.26 -2.19 7.11
CA ILE A 49 14.11 -2.91 6.59
C ILE A 49 13.98 -4.28 7.27
N SER A 50 12.73 -4.69 7.51
CA SER A 50 12.39 -5.99 8.08
C SER A 50 11.31 -6.70 7.28
N ILE A 51 11.02 -7.95 7.65
CA ILE A 51 9.89 -8.70 7.08
C ILE A 51 8.55 -7.98 7.31
N ALA A 52 8.43 -7.16 8.36
CA ALA A 52 7.21 -6.39 8.61
C ALA A 52 6.93 -5.42 7.46
N ASP A 53 7.97 -4.76 6.94
CA ASP A 53 7.83 -3.82 5.82
C ASP A 53 7.38 -4.53 4.56
N ILE A 54 8.03 -5.64 4.22
CA ILE A 54 7.72 -6.46 3.04
C ILE A 54 6.28 -6.99 3.11
N ALA A 55 5.86 -7.50 4.27
CA ALA A 55 4.51 -8.00 4.46
C ALA A 55 3.46 -6.89 4.26
N CYS A 56 3.68 -5.72 4.85
CA CYS A 56 2.76 -4.59 4.79
C CYS A 56 2.72 -3.90 3.43
N CYS A 57 3.86 -3.76 2.74
CA CYS A 57 3.94 -3.00 1.48
C CYS A 57 3.48 -3.78 0.25
N SER A 58 3.39 -5.12 0.35
CA SER A 58 3.19 -6.05 -0.77
C SER A 58 2.05 -5.68 -1.74
N TYR A 59 0.97 -5.07 -1.27
CA TYR A 59 -0.19 -4.67 -2.09
C TYR A 59 -0.30 -3.16 -2.37
N LEU A 60 0.72 -2.40 -2.02
CA LEU A 60 0.70 -0.94 -2.13
C LEU A 60 1.34 -0.44 -3.43
N PHE A 61 2.07 -1.28 -4.17
CA PHE A 61 2.70 -0.88 -5.44
C PHE A 61 1.76 -0.89 -6.66
N TRP A 62 0.43 -0.80 -6.45
CA TRP A 62 -0.57 -0.71 -7.53
C TRP A 62 -1.64 0.35 -7.24
N PRO A 63 -1.26 1.62 -7.01
CA PRO A 63 -2.21 2.67 -6.63
C PRO A 63 -3.33 2.83 -7.67
N GLU A 64 -2.98 2.80 -8.96
CA GLU A 64 -3.93 2.90 -10.09
C GLU A 64 -5.02 1.83 -10.06
N GLN A 65 -4.71 0.62 -9.59
CA GLN A 65 -5.67 -0.50 -9.57
C GLN A 65 -6.63 -0.42 -8.39
N THR A 66 -6.27 0.36 -7.38
CA THR A 66 -7.19 0.71 -6.30
C THR A 66 -7.89 2.02 -6.50
N GLY A 67 -7.47 2.88 -7.42
CA GLY A 67 -8.01 4.24 -7.58
C GLY A 67 -7.80 5.14 -6.36
N LEU A 68 -6.87 4.78 -5.46
CA LEU A 68 -6.49 5.59 -4.30
C LEU A 68 -5.24 6.39 -4.62
N ASP A 69 -5.26 7.66 -4.24
CA ASP A 69 -4.13 8.56 -4.38
C ASP A 69 -3.36 8.66 -3.07
N TYR A 70 -2.11 8.17 -3.07
CA TYR A 70 -1.28 8.14 -1.87
C TYR A 70 -0.78 9.50 -1.42
N ARG A 71 -0.98 10.58 -2.20
CA ARG A 71 -0.74 11.95 -1.74
C ARG A 71 -1.56 12.31 -0.50
N ALA A 72 -2.64 11.58 -0.21
CA ALA A 72 -3.41 11.72 1.03
C ALA A 72 -2.71 11.13 2.28
N TRP A 73 -1.66 10.32 2.10
CA TRP A 73 -0.88 9.67 3.16
C TRP A 73 0.63 9.85 2.89
N PRO A 74 1.17 11.06 3.13
CA PRO A 74 2.52 11.42 2.74
C PRO A 74 3.61 10.60 3.44
N HIS A 75 3.38 10.14 4.68
CA HIS A 75 4.35 9.32 5.39
C HIS A 75 4.37 7.88 4.85
N VAL A 76 3.20 7.35 4.46
CA VAL A 76 3.12 6.07 3.72
C VAL A 76 3.83 6.20 2.38
N ALA A 77 3.61 7.29 1.63
CA ALA A 77 4.29 7.52 0.36
C ALA A 77 5.82 7.53 0.54
N GLY A 78 6.34 8.29 1.50
CA GLY A 78 7.77 8.32 1.79
C GLY A 78 8.35 6.98 2.27
N TRP A 79 7.57 6.18 3.00
CA TRP A 79 7.97 4.81 3.35
C TRP A 79 8.05 3.89 2.13
N LEU A 80 7.08 3.96 1.20
CA LEU A 80 7.12 3.20 -0.04
C LEU A 80 8.31 3.61 -0.92
N GLU A 81 8.59 4.90 -1.04
CA GLU A 81 9.76 5.43 -1.77
C GLU A 81 11.07 4.87 -1.19
N ARG A 82 11.20 4.83 0.15
CA ARG A 82 12.37 4.22 0.82
C ARG A 82 12.53 2.73 0.48
N ILE A 83 11.43 1.98 0.39
CA ILE A 83 11.47 0.57 -0.03
C ILE A 83 11.89 0.45 -1.50
N GLN A 84 11.38 1.31 -2.38
CA GLN A 84 11.73 1.31 -3.80
C GLN A 84 13.20 1.66 -4.06
N ALA A 85 13.82 2.42 -3.15
CA ALA A 85 15.23 2.78 -3.22
C ALA A 85 16.19 1.67 -2.77
N LEU A 86 15.68 0.53 -2.27
CA LEU A 86 16.55 -0.54 -1.78
C LEU A 86 17.30 -1.25 -2.92
N PRO A 87 18.56 -1.66 -2.70
CA PRO A 87 19.30 -2.48 -3.66
C PRO A 87 18.54 -3.77 -3.99
N GLY A 88 18.38 -4.06 -5.28
CA GLY A 88 17.66 -5.24 -5.75
C GLY A 88 16.14 -5.13 -5.70
N TRP A 89 15.58 -3.98 -5.29
CA TRP A 89 14.17 -3.73 -5.52
C TRP A 89 13.89 -3.62 -7.01
N ALA A 90 12.81 -4.27 -7.45
CA ALA A 90 12.23 -4.10 -8.76
C ALA A 90 10.72 -4.03 -8.61
N HIS A 91 10.08 -3.26 -9.48
CA HIS A 91 8.62 -3.20 -9.49
C HIS A 91 8.05 -4.60 -9.74
N PRO A 92 6.95 -5.02 -9.06
CA PRO A 92 6.40 -6.36 -9.23
C PRO A 92 6.16 -6.79 -10.68
N TYR A 93 5.82 -5.84 -11.56
CA TYR A 93 5.66 -6.14 -12.99
C TYR A 93 6.96 -6.46 -13.74
N VAL A 94 8.11 -5.97 -13.26
CA VAL A 94 9.42 -6.31 -13.84
C VAL A 94 9.86 -7.72 -13.42
N LEU A 95 9.35 -8.23 -12.29
CA LEU A 95 9.70 -9.53 -11.73
C LEU A 95 8.78 -10.68 -12.18
N LEU A 96 7.69 -10.36 -12.89
CA LEU A 96 6.70 -11.34 -13.35
C LEU A 96 6.83 -11.68 -14.85
N ASP A 97 7.88 -11.16 -15.50
CA ASP A 97 8.25 -11.48 -16.89
C ASP A 97 9.10 -12.76 -16.99
#